data_AF-U1GU69-F1
#
_entry.id   AF-U1GU69-F1
#
_cell.length_a   1.000
_cell.length_b   1.000
_cell.length_c   1.000
_cell.angle_alpha   90.00
_cell.angle_beta   90.00
_cell.angle_gamma   90.00
#
_symmetry.space_group_name_H-M   'P 1'
#
loop_
_entity.id
_entity.type
_entity.pdbx_description
1 polymer ?
#
loop_
_entity_poly.entity_id
_entity_poly.type
_entity_poly.pdbx_seq_one_letter_code
_entity_poly.pdbx_strand_id
1 'polypeptide(L)'
;MSFDRLPSLEAQPTTTRRQDDPQYRDDPEFSHLTETLSTRLFELTSNISRLSQQISLLGTKRDTERVRERVHDLLEETKEGFKEVGEGVKKIQGWEDLNASQSNGFHAVCLDSWPPIAYLNDVSRAAVRIVEAINQQSTDAGAGLVAAYTFDAGPNAVVYYLERDTERVAGVFRALLGERVEGWEGSYGEAIKKPAEMELGTLDEKAVETLKAGVSRVICTGVGGGPEKVDRHLVDERGEPVLE
;
A
#
# COMPACT_ATOMS: atom_id res chain seq x y z
N MET A 1 -29.44 -3.07 -32.20
CA MET A 1 -28.68 -2.74 -30.98
C MET A 1 -27.63 -3.84 -30.76
N SER A 2 -26.79 -4.07 -31.78
CA SER A 2 -25.35 -3.76 -31.81
C SER A 2 -24.51 -4.51 -30.75
N PHE A 3 -24.49 -5.83 -30.88
CA PHE A 3 -23.34 -6.66 -30.52
C PHE A 3 -22.31 -6.49 -31.66
N ASP A 4 -21.34 -5.58 -31.52
CA ASP A 4 -20.29 -5.41 -32.55
C ASP A 4 -19.07 -4.60 -32.02
N ARG A 5 -18.51 -4.99 -30.87
CA ARG A 5 -17.17 -4.53 -30.44
C ARG A 5 -16.40 -5.58 -29.64
N LEU A 6 -16.10 -6.71 -30.27
CA LEU A 6 -15.00 -7.59 -29.88
C LEU A 6 -14.38 -8.17 -31.16
N PRO A 7 -13.34 -7.51 -31.72
CA PRO A 7 -12.20 -8.27 -32.22
C PRO A 7 -10.86 -7.47 -32.13
N SER A 8 -10.50 -6.95 -30.95
CA SER A 8 -9.16 -6.36 -30.75
C SER A 8 -8.37 -6.97 -29.59
N LEU A 9 -8.91 -7.97 -28.89
CA LEU A 9 -8.24 -8.63 -27.76
C LEU A 9 -7.82 -10.09 -28.04
N GLU A 10 -8.12 -10.65 -29.21
CA GLU A 10 -7.80 -12.05 -29.56
C GLU A 10 -6.67 -12.21 -30.60
N ALA A 11 -5.94 -11.15 -30.93
CA ALA A 11 -4.81 -11.24 -31.86
C ALA A 11 -3.50 -10.82 -31.19
N GLN A 12 -2.97 -11.66 -30.29
CA GLN A 12 -1.54 -11.65 -30.01
C GLN A 12 -0.85 -12.71 -30.89
N PRO A 13 0.17 -12.34 -31.69
CA PRO A 13 0.94 -13.30 -32.45
C PRO A 13 1.78 -14.15 -31.48
N THR A 14 1.61 -15.47 -31.52
CA THR A 14 2.27 -16.45 -30.63
C THR A 14 3.76 -16.69 -30.98
N THR A 15 4.51 -15.65 -31.35
CA THR A 15 5.91 -15.77 -31.78
C THR A 15 6.85 -14.71 -31.21
N THR A 16 6.63 -14.23 -29.98
CA THR A 16 7.63 -13.45 -29.24
C THR A 16 8.25 -14.33 -28.16
N ARG A 17 9.59 -14.36 -28.08
CA ARG A 17 10.30 -15.02 -26.99
C ARG A 17 9.99 -14.26 -25.71
N ARG A 18 9.82 -14.99 -24.60
CA ARG A 18 9.58 -14.51 -23.22
C ARG A 18 10.58 -13.47 -22.66
N GLN A 19 11.58 -13.05 -23.45
CA GLN A 19 12.59 -12.05 -23.11
C GLN A 19 12.35 -10.69 -23.77
N ASP A 20 11.44 -10.60 -24.76
CA ASP A 20 11.20 -9.39 -25.55
C ASP A 20 9.85 -8.73 -25.25
N ASP A 21 9.10 -9.20 -24.25
CA ASP A 21 7.89 -8.50 -23.79
C ASP A 21 8.31 -7.25 -23.01
N PRO A 22 8.02 -6.02 -23.47
CA PRO A 22 8.05 -4.87 -22.59
C PRO A 22 7.10 -5.20 -21.44
N GLN A 23 7.65 -5.25 -20.22
CA GLN A 23 6.91 -5.45 -18.98
C GLN A 23 5.57 -4.73 -19.09
N TYR A 24 4.47 -5.48 -19.07
CA TYR A 24 3.13 -4.91 -19.09
C TYR A 24 3.03 -3.93 -17.91
N ARG A 25 2.82 -2.65 -18.21
CA ARG A 25 2.79 -1.55 -17.24
C ARG A 25 1.37 -1.03 -17.20
N ASP A 26 0.69 -1.26 -16.08
CA ASP A 26 -0.72 -0.88 -15.89
C ASP A 26 -0.92 0.65 -15.94
N ASP A 27 0.08 1.45 -15.52
CA ASP A 27 0.00 2.91 -15.58
C ASP A 27 1.41 3.55 -15.78
N PRO A 28 1.70 4.10 -16.98
CA PRO A 28 2.97 4.76 -17.28
C PRO A 28 3.14 6.11 -16.58
N GLU A 29 2.06 6.83 -16.24
CA GLU A 29 2.15 8.11 -15.54
C GLU A 29 2.50 7.90 -14.06
N PHE A 30 1.88 6.90 -13.43
CA PHE A 30 2.22 6.49 -12.07
C PHE A 30 3.70 6.04 -11.96
N SER A 31 4.15 5.25 -12.94
CA SER A 31 5.54 4.79 -13.00
C SER A 31 6.52 5.95 -13.13
N HIS A 32 6.18 6.95 -13.97
CA HIS A 32 7.03 8.12 -14.11
C HIS A 32 7.07 8.97 -12.84
N LEU A 33 5.93 9.12 -12.17
CA LEU A 33 5.84 9.84 -10.90
C LEU A 33 6.66 9.17 -9.80
N THR A 34 6.56 7.85 -9.67
CA THR A 34 7.33 7.07 -8.68
C THR A 34 8.83 7.08 -8.95
N GLU A 35 9.25 6.93 -10.20
CA GLU A 35 10.66 7.03 -10.60
C GLU A 35 11.24 8.42 -10.35
N THR A 36 10.45 9.46 -10.64
CA THR A 36 10.83 10.86 -10.37
C THR A 36 10.99 11.08 -8.86
N LEU A 37 10.03 10.61 -8.06
CA LEU A 37 10.11 10.74 -6.61
C LEU A 37 11.28 9.98 -6.01
N SER A 38 11.56 8.76 -6.50
CA SER A 38 12.73 8.00 -6.06
C SER A 38 14.02 8.76 -6.38
N THR A 39 14.16 9.30 -7.59
CA THR A 39 15.33 10.11 -7.97
C THR A 39 15.50 11.32 -7.05
N ARG A 40 14.40 12.03 -6.75
CA ARG A 40 14.41 13.18 -5.83
C ARG A 40 14.79 12.79 -4.41
N LEU A 41 14.36 11.63 -3.94
CA LEU A 41 14.73 11.13 -2.62
C LEU A 41 16.21 10.76 -2.52
N PHE A 42 16.79 10.18 -3.56
CA PHE A 42 18.24 9.97 -3.64
C PHE A 42 19.02 11.29 -3.59
N GLU A 43 18.56 12.32 -4.31
CA GLU A 43 19.15 13.66 -4.27
C GLU A 43 19.06 14.27 -2.87
N LEU A 44 17.90 14.19 -2.21
CA LEU A 44 17.73 14.64 -0.83
C LEU A 44 18.66 13.93 0.16
N THR A 45 18.79 12.61 0.04
CA THR A 45 19.67 11.82 0.90
C THR A 45 21.14 12.22 0.74
N SER A 46 21.55 12.50 -0.51
CA SER A 46 22.87 13.06 -0.82
C SER A 46 23.06 14.46 -0.22
N ASN A 47 22.05 15.33 -0.34
CA ASN A 47 22.08 16.69 0.19
C ASN A 47 22.15 16.71 1.72
N ILE A 48 21.41 15.84 2.41
CA ILE A 48 21.47 15.69 3.88
C ILE A 48 22.84 15.22 4.33
N SER A 49 23.45 14.27 3.62
CA SER A 49 24.80 13.80 3.91
C SER A 49 25.84 14.93 3.78
N ARG A 50 25.72 15.74 2.72
CA ARG A 50 26.57 16.93 2.50
C ARG A 50 26.32 18.01 3.55
N LEU A 51 25.07 18.27 3.89
CA LEU A 51 24.66 19.25 4.89
C LEU A 51 25.23 18.87 6.26
N SER A 52 25.11 17.60 6.67
CA SER A 52 25.70 17.08 7.91
C SER A 52 27.23 17.31 7.96
N GLN A 53 27.93 17.03 6.86
CA GLN A 53 29.38 17.30 6.76
C GLN A 53 29.70 18.79 6.89
N GLN A 54 28.93 19.68 6.25
CA GLN A 54 29.17 21.13 6.36
C GLN A 54 28.82 21.68 7.74
N ILE A 55 27.73 21.22 8.36
CA ILE A 55 27.34 21.60 9.74
C ILE A 55 28.43 21.22 10.73
N SER A 56 29.10 20.06 10.55
CA SER A 56 30.20 19.63 11.43
C SER A 56 31.40 20.59 11.44
N LEU A 57 31.52 21.46 10.44
CA LEU A 57 32.57 22.48 10.35
C LEU A 57 32.21 23.77 11.09
N LEU A 58 30.92 24.03 11.34
CA LEU A 58 30.44 25.21 12.05
C LEU A 58 30.89 25.18 13.51
N GLY A 59 31.28 26.34 14.06
CA GLY A 59 31.82 26.45 15.41
C GLY A 59 33.23 25.86 15.59
N THR A 60 33.85 25.34 14.53
CA THR A 60 35.25 24.87 14.55
C THR A 60 36.20 25.93 13.98
N LYS A 61 37.52 25.65 13.99
CA LYS A 61 38.52 26.50 13.32
C LYS A 61 38.33 26.61 11.80
N ARG A 62 37.46 25.79 11.20
CA ARG A 62 37.12 25.79 9.76
C ARG A 62 35.81 26.51 9.46
N ASP A 63 35.17 27.13 10.45
CA ASP A 63 33.99 27.95 10.26
C ASP A 63 34.37 29.22 9.48
N THR A 64 33.85 29.33 8.27
CA THR A 64 34.10 30.45 7.35
C THR A 64 32.78 30.90 6.75
N GLU A 65 32.71 32.14 6.28
CA GLU A 65 31.50 32.67 5.61
C GLU A 65 31.02 31.76 4.48
N ARG A 66 31.97 31.24 3.68
CA ARG A 66 31.69 30.30 2.59
C ARG A 66 31.17 28.94 3.06
N VAL A 67 31.49 28.50 4.28
CA VAL A 67 30.87 27.29 4.87
C VAL A 67 29.44 27.59 5.29
N ARG A 68 29.19 28.75 5.91
CA ARG A 68 27.84 29.18 6.32
C ARG A 68 26.90 29.36 5.13
N GLU A 69 27.37 30.00 4.06
CA GLU A 69 26.65 30.15 2.79
C GLU A 69 26.28 28.78 2.20
N ARG A 70 27.25 27.85 2.12
CA ARG A 70 26.98 26.48 1.65
C ARG A 70 25.99 25.72 2.51
N VAL A 71 26.03 25.89 3.84
CA VAL A 71 25.04 25.28 4.74
C VAL A 71 23.65 25.86 4.47
N HIS A 72 23.55 27.18 4.33
CA HIS A 72 22.30 27.86 4.04
C HIS A 72 21.70 27.39 2.69
N ASP A 73 22.49 27.38 1.62
CA ASP A 73 22.04 26.97 0.30
C ASP A 73 21.60 25.50 0.28
N LEU A 74 22.40 24.60 0.88
CA LEU A 74 22.03 23.18 1.00
C LEU A 74 20.77 22.99 1.84
N LEU A 75 20.55 23.81 2.87
CA LEU A 75 19.37 23.71 3.73
C LEU A 75 18.10 24.16 2.98
N GLU A 76 18.15 25.26 2.24
CA GLU A 76 17.02 25.71 1.43
C GLU A 76 16.73 24.74 0.27
N GLU A 77 17.75 24.25 -0.44
CA GLU A 77 17.59 23.22 -1.49
C GLU A 77 16.97 21.93 -0.93
N THR A 78 17.44 21.46 0.23
CA THR A 78 16.90 20.28 0.90
C THR A 78 15.43 20.49 1.30
N LYS A 79 15.10 21.66 1.85
CA LYS A 79 13.75 22.02 2.28
C LYS A 79 12.77 22.09 1.11
N GLU A 80 13.19 22.67 -0.01
CA GLU A 80 12.38 22.72 -1.24
C GLU A 80 12.16 21.32 -1.81
N GLY A 81 13.22 20.50 -1.89
CA GLY A 81 13.09 19.12 -2.35
C GLY A 81 12.16 18.28 -1.47
N PHE A 82 12.18 18.45 -0.14
CA PHE A 82 11.22 17.76 0.75
C PHE A 82 9.78 18.18 0.49
N LYS A 83 9.53 19.45 0.13
CA LYS A 83 8.19 19.93 -0.22
C LYS A 83 7.69 19.30 -1.52
N GLU A 84 8.54 19.24 -2.55
CA GLU A 84 8.22 18.60 -3.83
C GLU A 84 7.93 17.10 -3.65
N VAL A 85 8.76 16.40 -2.89
CA VAL A 85 8.53 14.99 -2.57
C VAL A 85 7.22 14.81 -1.81
N GLY A 86 6.95 15.63 -0.80
CA GLY A 86 5.70 15.59 -0.05
C GLY A 86 4.45 15.83 -0.91
N GLU A 87 4.53 16.72 -1.90
CA GLU A 87 3.45 16.95 -2.86
C GLU A 87 3.25 15.75 -3.82
N GLY A 88 4.33 15.13 -4.30
CA GLY A 88 4.22 13.94 -5.15
C GLY A 88 3.72 12.72 -4.38
N VAL A 89 4.11 12.56 -3.11
CA VAL A 89 3.57 11.53 -2.20
C VAL A 89 2.06 11.70 -2.03
N LYS A 90 1.56 12.93 -1.86
CA LYS A 90 0.11 13.20 -1.81
C LYS A 90 -0.61 12.87 -3.12
N LYS A 91 0.03 13.11 -4.27
CA LYS A 91 -0.53 12.71 -5.57
C LYS A 91 -0.65 11.19 -5.67
N ILE A 92 0.38 10.44 -5.22
CA ILE A 92 0.32 8.98 -5.15
C ILE A 92 -0.83 8.50 -4.25
N GLN A 93 -1.03 9.14 -3.10
CA GLN A 93 -2.12 8.78 -2.17
C GLN A 93 -3.53 8.97 -2.77
N GLY A 94 -3.69 9.93 -3.68
CA GLY A 94 -4.97 10.23 -4.33
C GLY A 94 -5.17 9.53 -5.67
N TRP A 95 -4.33 8.58 -6.06
CA TRP A 95 -4.42 7.92 -7.37
C TRP A 95 -5.61 6.96 -7.42
N GLU A 96 -6.45 7.05 -8.46
CA GLU A 96 -7.74 6.36 -8.51
C GLU A 96 -7.64 4.84 -8.72
N ASP A 97 -6.51 4.35 -9.26
CA ASP A 97 -6.28 2.94 -9.64
C ASP A 97 -5.10 2.29 -8.87
N LEU A 98 -5.07 2.45 -7.54
CA LEU A 98 -4.04 1.85 -6.67
C LEU A 98 -4.12 0.32 -6.65
N ASN A 99 -3.38 -0.34 -7.56
CA ASN A 99 -3.15 -1.77 -7.50
C ASN A 99 -2.00 -2.11 -6.50
N ALA A 100 -1.84 -3.39 -6.14
CA ALA A 100 -0.87 -3.82 -5.12
C ALA A 100 0.58 -3.39 -5.43
N SER A 101 0.95 -3.29 -6.71
CA SER A 101 2.28 -2.83 -7.11
C SER A 101 2.49 -1.33 -6.82
N GLN A 102 1.44 -0.53 -6.94
CA GLN A 102 1.45 0.90 -6.68
C GLN A 102 1.53 1.22 -5.18
N SER A 103 0.84 0.43 -4.33
CA SER A 103 1.01 0.48 -2.86
C SER A 103 2.48 0.23 -2.47
N ASN A 104 3.13 -0.77 -3.06
CA ASN A 104 4.54 -1.03 -2.80
C ASN A 104 5.45 0.13 -3.23
N GLY A 105 5.12 0.80 -4.35
CA GLY A 105 5.80 2.02 -4.79
C GLY A 105 5.69 3.18 -3.79
N PHE A 106 4.50 3.42 -3.23
CA PHE A 106 4.30 4.43 -2.19
C PHE A 106 5.16 4.17 -0.94
N HIS A 107 5.16 2.94 -0.44
CA HIS A 107 5.94 2.57 0.76
C HIS A 107 7.45 2.57 0.49
N ALA A 108 7.88 2.25 -0.74
CA ALA A 108 9.28 2.39 -1.15
C ALA A 108 9.73 3.85 -1.12
N VAL A 109 8.92 4.77 -1.63
CA VAL A 109 9.16 6.23 -1.56
C VAL A 109 9.20 6.71 -0.10
N CYS A 110 8.33 6.22 0.78
CA CYS A 110 8.37 6.59 2.20
C CYS A 110 9.63 6.05 2.91
N LEU A 111 10.07 4.82 2.59
CA LEU A 111 11.27 4.22 3.16
C LEU A 111 12.56 4.94 2.72
N ASP A 112 12.56 5.49 1.51
CA ASP A 112 13.71 6.21 0.92
C ASP A 112 13.82 7.68 1.40
N SER A 113 12.92 8.12 2.30
CA SER A 113 13.01 9.42 2.97
C SER A 113 14.00 9.44 4.15
N TRP A 114 14.39 10.64 4.60
CA TRP A 114 15.22 10.82 5.80
C TRP A 114 14.57 11.77 6.82
N PRO A 115 14.37 11.34 8.08
CA PRO A 115 14.54 9.97 8.58
C PRO A 115 13.55 9.00 7.91
N PRO A 116 13.89 7.71 7.75
CA PRO A 116 13.02 6.76 7.06
C PRO A 116 11.63 6.68 7.68
N ILE A 117 10.60 6.84 6.85
CA ILE A 117 9.20 6.68 7.27
C ILE A 117 8.78 5.24 6.96
N ALA A 118 8.86 4.38 7.98
CA ALA A 118 8.46 2.99 7.87
C ALA A 118 7.04 2.77 8.41
N TYR A 119 6.05 2.72 7.50
CA TYR A 119 4.67 2.37 7.86
C TYR A 119 4.45 0.87 8.03
N LEU A 120 5.13 0.05 7.20
CA LEU A 120 4.95 -1.40 7.17
C LEU A 120 5.83 -2.10 8.21
N ASN A 121 5.20 -2.90 9.07
CA ASN A 121 5.90 -3.76 10.02
C ASN A 121 5.95 -5.23 9.52
N ASP A 122 6.46 -6.14 10.34
CA ASP A 122 6.54 -7.56 9.97
C ASP A 122 5.17 -8.22 9.78
N VAL A 123 4.14 -7.74 10.47
CA VAL A 123 2.75 -8.18 10.31
C VAL A 123 2.20 -7.73 8.97
N SER A 124 2.46 -6.48 8.56
CA SER A 124 2.12 -5.96 7.24
C SER A 124 2.76 -6.80 6.13
N ARG A 125 4.06 -7.08 6.25
CA ARG A 125 4.80 -7.94 5.31
C ARG A 125 4.29 -9.38 5.29
N ALA A 126 3.88 -9.91 6.44
CA ALA A 126 3.26 -11.22 6.52
C ALA A 126 1.92 -11.26 5.79
N ALA A 127 1.07 -10.23 5.95
CA ALA A 127 -0.20 -10.12 5.23
C ALA A 127 0.01 -10.11 3.70
N VAL A 128 1.00 -9.33 3.22
CA VAL A 128 1.40 -9.31 1.80
C VAL A 128 1.77 -10.72 1.30
N ARG A 129 2.65 -11.43 2.03
CA ARG A 129 3.06 -12.80 1.66
C ARG A 129 1.89 -13.77 1.57
N ILE A 130 0.91 -13.65 2.48
CA ILE A 130 -0.29 -14.49 2.44
C ILE A 130 -1.14 -14.16 1.21
N VAL A 131 -1.37 -12.88 0.89
CA VAL A 131 -2.13 -12.48 -0.31
C VAL A 131 -1.44 -12.92 -1.59
N GLU A 132 -0.11 -12.76 -1.67
CA GLU A 132 0.67 -13.20 -2.83
C GLU A 132 0.62 -14.72 -3.00
N ALA A 133 0.68 -15.49 -1.92
CA ALA A 133 0.53 -16.94 -1.97
C ALA A 133 -0.87 -17.37 -2.42
N ILE A 134 -1.93 -16.69 -1.98
CA ILE A 134 -3.32 -16.92 -2.44
C ILE A 134 -3.42 -16.66 -3.95
N ASN A 135 -2.87 -15.54 -4.42
CA ASN A 135 -2.86 -15.19 -5.84
C ASN A 135 -2.04 -16.17 -6.69
N GLN A 136 -0.90 -16.65 -6.16
CA GLN A 136 -0.08 -17.65 -6.83
C GLN A 136 -0.88 -18.96 -7.00
N GLN A 137 -1.51 -19.46 -5.93
CA GLN A 137 -2.35 -20.65 -6.00
C GLN A 137 -3.51 -20.49 -6.98
N SER A 138 -4.18 -19.33 -6.98
CA SER A 138 -5.26 -19.04 -7.92
C SER A 138 -4.77 -18.99 -9.37
N THR A 139 -3.58 -18.43 -9.59
CA THR A 139 -2.94 -18.37 -10.92
C THR A 139 -2.53 -19.77 -11.40
N ASP A 140 -1.96 -20.59 -10.54
CA ASP A 140 -1.58 -21.98 -10.84
C ASP A 140 -2.81 -22.84 -11.18
N ALA A 141 -3.97 -22.52 -10.58
CA ALA A 141 -5.26 -23.12 -10.90
C ALA A 141 -5.96 -22.52 -12.14
N GLY A 142 -5.32 -21.57 -12.84
CA GLY A 142 -5.86 -20.93 -14.05
C GLY A 142 -6.92 -19.86 -13.82
N ALA A 143 -7.12 -19.40 -12.57
CA ALA A 143 -8.11 -18.38 -12.21
C ALA A 143 -7.55 -16.95 -12.13
N GLY A 144 -6.22 -16.78 -12.22
CA GLY A 144 -5.55 -15.47 -12.19
C GLY A 144 -5.56 -14.83 -10.79
N LEU A 145 -5.35 -13.50 -10.75
CA LEU A 145 -5.32 -12.73 -9.49
C LEU A 145 -6.73 -12.59 -8.90
N VAL A 146 -6.88 -12.88 -7.61
CA VAL A 146 -8.17 -12.88 -6.90
C VAL A 146 -8.21 -11.92 -5.71
N ALA A 147 -7.05 -11.40 -5.31
CA ALA A 147 -6.94 -10.43 -4.23
C ALA A 147 -5.92 -9.34 -4.54
N ALA A 148 -6.16 -8.15 -3.99
CA ALA A 148 -5.21 -7.04 -3.95
C ALA A 148 -5.06 -6.57 -2.51
N TYR A 149 -3.94 -5.91 -2.20
CA TYR A 149 -3.72 -5.29 -0.91
C TYR A 149 -3.31 -3.82 -1.06
N THR A 150 -3.67 -3.00 -0.08
CA THR A 150 -3.16 -1.63 0.06
C THR A 150 -2.91 -1.31 1.53
N PHE A 151 -2.09 -0.29 1.76
CA PHE A 151 -1.70 0.19 3.07
C PHE A 151 -1.62 1.72 3.02
N ASP A 152 -2.36 2.38 3.91
CA ASP A 152 -2.27 3.82 4.11
C ASP A 152 -1.02 4.19 4.95
N ALA A 153 -1.09 5.29 5.70
CA ALA A 153 -0.05 5.74 6.63
C ALA A 153 -0.02 4.90 7.92
N GLY A 154 0.12 3.57 7.79
CA GLY A 154 0.20 2.66 8.93
C GLY A 154 0.37 1.19 8.52
N PRO A 155 0.49 0.28 9.51
CA PRO A 155 0.77 -1.13 9.25
C PRO A 155 -0.47 -1.96 8.88
N ASN A 156 -1.66 -1.35 8.86
CA ASN A 156 -2.93 -2.06 8.66
C ASN A 156 -3.10 -2.44 7.19
N ALA A 157 -3.25 -3.74 6.94
CA ALA A 157 -3.52 -4.25 5.60
C ALA A 157 -5.01 -4.10 5.27
N VAL A 158 -5.31 -3.49 4.12
CA VAL A 158 -6.63 -3.55 3.48
C VAL A 158 -6.55 -4.54 2.33
N VAL A 159 -7.39 -5.57 2.34
CA VAL A 159 -7.39 -6.61 1.30
C VAL A 159 -8.69 -6.55 0.51
N TYR A 160 -8.59 -6.29 -0.79
CA TYR A 160 -9.70 -6.28 -1.73
C TYR A 160 -9.81 -7.63 -2.44
N TYR A 161 -11.04 -8.09 -2.64
CA TYR A 161 -11.35 -9.30 -3.40
C TYR A 161 -12.80 -9.22 -3.90
N LEU A 162 -13.16 -10.06 -4.87
CA LEU A 162 -14.53 -10.16 -5.38
C LEU A 162 -15.34 -11.17 -4.56
N GLU A 163 -16.64 -10.95 -4.43
CA GLU A 163 -17.53 -11.80 -3.61
C GLU A 163 -17.44 -13.30 -3.97
N ARG A 164 -17.29 -13.63 -5.26
CA ARG A 164 -17.11 -15.02 -5.73
C ARG A 164 -15.85 -15.71 -5.19
N ASP A 165 -14.85 -14.94 -4.77
CA ASP A 165 -13.55 -15.40 -4.28
C ASP A 165 -13.46 -15.32 -2.75
N THR A 166 -14.58 -15.05 -2.05
CA THR A 166 -14.63 -14.88 -0.58
C THR A 166 -13.96 -16.01 0.19
N GLU A 167 -14.26 -17.27 -0.14
CA GLU A 167 -13.69 -18.43 0.57
C GLU A 167 -12.19 -18.60 0.29
N ARG A 168 -11.73 -18.25 -0.92
CA ARG A 168 -10.33 -18.34 -1.34
C ARG A 168 -9.45 -17.26 -0.71
N VAL A 169 -10.03 -16.10 -0.43
CA VAL A 169 -9.30 -14.95 0.13
C VAL A 169 -9.61 -14.81 1.62
N ALA A 170 -10.78 -14.26 1.95
CA ALA A 170 -11.16 -14.00 3.34
C ALA A 170 -11.33 -15.28 4.17
N GLY A 171 -11.74 -16.38 3.54
CA GLY A 171 -11.82 -17.70 4.19
C GLY A 171 -10.48 -18.20 4.70
N VAL A 172 -9.39 -17.96 3.96
CA VAL A 172 -8.02 -18.29 4.40
C VAL A 172 -7.67 -17.46 5.63
N PHE A 173 -7.88 -16.13 5.60
CA PHE A 173 -7.66 -15.28 6.78
C PHE A 173 -8.52 -15.73 7.97
N ARG A 174 -9.78 -16.12 7.76
CA ARG A 174 -10.67 -16.61 8.82
C ARG A 174 -10.16 -17.90 9.45
N ALA A 175 -9.60 -18.80 8.66
CA ALA A 175 -9.05 -20.02 9.22
C ALA A 175 -7.72 -19.79 9.96
N LEU A 176 -6.91 -18.84 9.52
CA LEU A 176 -5.68 -18.47 10.20
C LEU A 176 -5.94 -17.72 11.52
N LEU A 177 -6.91 -16.81 11.55
CA LEU A 177 -7.11 -15.84 12.64
C LEU A 177 -8.35 -16.09 13.53
N GLY A 178 -9.38 -16.76 12.99
CA GLY A 178 -10.78 -16.60 13.42
C GLY A 178 -11.18 -17.03 14.83
N GLU A 179 -10.35 -17.77 15.56
CA GLU A 179 -10.64 -18.13 16.96
C GLU A 179 -9.96 -17.19 17.97
N ARG A 180 -8.99 -16.38 17.52
CA ARG A 180 -8.20 -15.49 18.37
C ARG A 180 -8.51 -14.01 18.16
N VAL A 181 -9.13 -13.66 17.04
CA VAL A 181 -9.25 -12.29 16.56
C VAL A 181 -10.73 -11.94 16.42
N GLU A 182 -11.13 -10.82 17.00
CA GLU A 182 -12.48 -10.27 16.90
C GLU A 182 -12.76 -9.62 15.55
N GLY A 183 -14.04 -9.40 15.23
CA GLY A 183 -14.47 -8.67 14.03
C GLY A 183 -14.95 -9.57 12.89
N TRP A 184 -15.25 -10.83 13.18
CA TRP A 184 -15.96 -11.74 12.26
C TRP A 184 -17.48 -11.70 12.46
N GLU A 185 -17.96 -10.93 13.43
CA GLU A 185 -19.37 -10.72 13.71
C GLU A 185 -20.02 -9.82 12.65
N GLY A 186 -21.31 -10.02 12.39
CA GLY A 186 -22.08 -9.22 11.44
C GLY A 186 -22.22 -9.87 10.05
N SER A 187 -23.03 -9.25 9.19
CA SER A 187 -23.48 -9.83 7.92
C SER A 187 -22.34 -10.23 6.99
N TYR A 188 -21.29 -9.41 6.90
CA TYR A 188 -20.12 -9.71 6.06
C TYR A 188 -19.21 -10.78 6.66
N GLY A 189 -18.95 -10.71 7.97
CA GLY A 189 -18.04 -11.62 8.66
C GLY A 189 -18.59 -13.05 8.79
N GLU A 190 -19.88 -13.18 9.11
CA GLU A 190 -20.54 -14.47 9.29
C GLU A 190 -20.65 -15.26 7.98
N ALA A 191 -20.77 -14.56 6.85
CA ALA A 191 -20.84 -15.16 5.52
C ALA A 191 -19.52 -15.81 5.06
N ILE A 192 -18.38 -15.38 5.61
CA ILE A 192 -17.05 -15.86 5.21
C ILE A 192 -16.82 -17.25 5.80
N LYS A 193 -16.84 -18.32 5.01
CA LYS A 193 -16.55 -19.67 5.52
C LYS A 193 -15.05 -19.98 5.45
N LYS A 194 -14.56 -20.77 6.41
CA LYS A 194 -13.24 -21.39 6.28
C LYS A 194 -13.26 -22.30 5.03
N PRO A 195 -12.25 -22.29 4.16
CA PRO A 195 -12.23 -23.12 2.96
C PRO A 195 -12.25 -24.61 3.35
N ALA A 196 -12.94 -25.42 2.53
CA ALA A 196 -13.16 -26.85 2.81
C ALA A 196 -11.86 -27.67 2.80
N GLU A 197 -10.93 -27.30 1.92
CA GLU A 197 -9.57 -27.81 1.88
C GLU A 197 -8.62 -26.62 1.89
N MET A 198 -7.57 -26.71 2.68
CA MET A 198 -6.51 -25.72 2.73
C MET A 198 -5.20 -26.47 2.67
N GLU A 199 -4.51 -26.34 1.55
CA GLU A 199 -3.13 -26.79 1.48
C GLU A 199 -2.25 -25.77 2.23
N LEU A 200 -2.29 -25.84 3.56
CA LEU A 200 -1.44 -25.03 4.45
C LEU A 200 0.05 -25.15 4.09
N GLY A 201 0.46 -26.23 3.42
CA GLY A 201 1.84 -26.51 3.02
C GLY A 201 2.41 -25.56 1.96
N THR A 202 1.60 -24.69 1.33
CA THR A 202 2.06 -23.66 0.39
C THR A 202 2.27 -22.29 1.05
N LEU A 203 1.78 -22.08 2.27
CA LEU A 203 1.92 -20.81 2.98
C LEU A 203 3.19 -20.83 3.84
N ASP A 204 3.96 -19.74 3.79
CA ASP A 204 5.13 -19.54 4.65
C ASP A 204 4.72 -19.59 6.13
N GLU A 205 5.16 -20.65 6.83
CA GLU A 205 4.85 -20.87 8.25
C GLU A 205 5.22 -19.67 9.12
N LYS A 206 6.35 -19.02 8.83
CA LYS A 206 6.79 -17.84 9.58
C LYS A 206 5.87 -16.66 9.35
N ALA A 207 5.39 -16.46 8.12
CA ALA A 207 4.40 -15.43 7.82
C ALA A 207 3.08 -15.71 8.55
N VAL A 208 2.63 -16.96 8.56
CA VAL A 208 1.41 -17.38 9.26
C VAL A 208 1.51 -17.11 10.76
N GLU A 209 2.62 -17.48 11.41
CA GLU A 209 2.83 -17.22 12.84
C GLU A 209 2.89 -15.71 13.15
N THR A 210 3.63 -14.96 12.34
CA THR A 210 3.74 -13.49 12.48
C THR A 210 2.38 -12.82 12.36
N LEU A 211 1.57 -13.24 11.38
CA LEU A 211 0.22 -12.72 11.17
C LEU A 211 -0.68 -13.05 12.37
N LYS A 212 -0.67 -14.30 12.83
CA LYS A 212 -1.48 -14.77 13.97
C LYS A 212 -1.15 -14.03 15.28
N ALA A 213 0.12 -13.69 15.49
CA ALA A 213 0.56 -12.97 16.68
C ALA A 213 0.30 -11.46 16.59
N GLY A 214 0.25 -10.91 15.38
CA GLY A 214 0.25 -9.47 15.14
C GLY A 214 -1.10 -8.84 14.83
N VAL A 215 -2.07 -9.61 14.34
CA VAL A 215 -3.41 -9.08 14.00
C VAL A 215 -4.29 -9.08 15.24
N SER A 216 -4.78 -7.90 15.64
CA SER A 216 -5.67 -7.71 16.78
C SER A 216 -7.16 -7.74 16.42
N ARG A 217 -7.52 -7.35 15.20
CA ARG A 217 -8.90 -7.23 14.74
C ARG A 217 -9.02 -7.40 13.23
N VAL A 218 -10.17 -7.89 12.78
CA VAL A 218 -10.58 -7.89 11.37
C VAL A 218 -11.80 -6.97 11.20
N ILE A 219 -11.94 -6.35 10.03
CA ILE A 219 -13.12 -5.58 9.66
C ILE A 219 -13.56 -6.08 8.29
N CYS A 220 -14.72 -6.74 8.22
CA CYS A 220 -15.29 -7.23 6.97
C CYS A 220 -16.37 -6.26 6.47
N THR A 221 -16.22 -5.76 5.24
CA THR A 221 -17.17 -4.83 4.63
C THR A 221 -17.22 -5.02 3.11
N GLY A 222 -18.25 -4.45 2.48
CA GLY A 222 -18.35 -4.28 1.03
C GLY A 222 -18.38 -2.81 0.62
N VAL A 223 -18.45 -2.57 -0.69
CA VAL A 223 -18.64 -1.23 -1.26
C VAL A 223 -20.02 -0.70 -0.84
N GLY A 224 -20.04 0.49 -0.22
CA GLY A 224 -21.24 1.16 0.26
C GLY A 224 -21.68 2.35 -0.60
N GLY A 225 -22.78 2.98 -0.20
CA GLY A 225 -23.26 4.24 -0.77
C GLY A 225 -22.50 5.47 -0.26
N GLY A 226 -22.88 6.64 -0.77
CA GLY A 226 -22.34 7.93 -0.30
C GLY A 226 -22.91 8.37 1.05
N PRO A 227 -22.54 9.57 1.53
CA PRO A 227 -23.07 10.12 2.77
C PRO A 227 -24.60 10.22 2.75
N GLU A 228 -25.26 9.74 3.82
CA GLU A 228 -26.71 9.79 3.98
C GLU A 228 -27.11 10.83 5.02
N LYS A 229 -28.21 11.55 4.73
CA LYS A 229 -28.80 12.47 5.70
C LYS A 229 -29.52 11.66 6.78
N VAL A 230 -29.20 11.93 8.03
CA VAL A 230 -29.89 11.37 9.20
C VAL A 230 -30.61 12.46 9.98
N ASP A 231 -31.82 12.17 10.46
CA ASP A 231 -32.60 13.09 11.31
C ASP A 231 -32.20 13.00 12.79
N ARG A 232 -31.32 12.05 13.13
CA ARG A 232 -30.73 11.93 14.47
C ARG A 232 -29.62 12.97 14.64
N HIS A 233 -29.72 13.77 15.69
CA HIS A 233 -28.70 14.75 16.06
C HIS A 233 -27.87 14.23 17.24
N LEU A 234 -26.54 14.39 17.18
CA LEU A 234 -25.62 14.09 18.29
C LEU A 234 -25.42 15.29 19.22
N VAL A 235 -26.10 16.40 18.93
CA VAL A 235 -25.98 17.69 19.61
C VAL A 235 -27.38 18.23 19.86
N ASP A 236 -27.62 18.78 21.05
CA ASP A 236 -28.90 19.37 21.42
C ASP A 236 -29.06 20.81 20.89
N GLU A 237 -30.19 21.44 21.18
CA GLU A 237 -30.50 22.82 20.78
C GLU A 237 -29.55 23.87 21.37
N ARG A 238 -28.78 23.51 22.41
CA ARG A 238 -27.82 24.37 23.10
C ARG A 238 -26.40 24.18 22.59
N GLY A 239 -26.18 23.24 21.67
CA GLY A 239 -24.84 22.91 21.18
C GLY A 239 -24.11 21.88 22.04
N GLU A 240 -24.78 21.25 23.00
CA GLU A 240 -24.18 20.28 23.91
C GLU A 240 -24.31 18.85 23.39
N PRO A 241 -23.34 17.95 23.66
CA PRO A 241 -23.42 16.55 23.26
C PRO A 241 -24.63 15.85 23.88
N VAL A 242 -25.39 15.13 23.05
CA VAL A 242 -26.44 14.23 23.55
C VAL A 242 -25.75 12.95 24.01
N LEU A 243 -25.61 12.78 25.33
CA LEU A 243 -25.11 11.54 25.93
C LEU A 243 -26.19 10.46 25.82
N GLU A 244 -25.91 9.40 25.05
CA GLU A 244 -26.69 8.15 25.05
C GLU A 244 -26.39 7.29 26.28
#